data_AF-A0A1B6MLA7-F1
#
_entry.id   AF-A0A1B6MLA7-F1
#
_cell.length_a   1.000
_cell.length_b   1.000
_cell.length_c   1.000
_cell.angle_alpha   90.00
_cell.angle_beta   90.00
_cell.angle_gamma   90.00
#
_symmetry.space_group_name_H-M   'P 1'
#
loop_
_entity.id
_entity.type
_entity.pdbx_description
1 polymer ?
#
loop_
_entity_poly.entity_id
_entity_poly.type
_entity_poly.pdbx_seq_one_letter_code
_entity_poly.pdbx_strand_id
1 'polypeptide(L)'
;MLTFLVLPGLLGSVLSADILAIFPHAGKSHYDVFEPLGLELAARGHQVTVINFYPQKTPVANFTDISLVGTLPIFINALPLEYLKGSTPTFIFTFIGELGLNVCDAVLNSPQVKSLISSGKKFDLLIVELFNSDCFLSLVDFFGVPHIGLSSSMLLPHHNPRLGNPDSFSYTNNVFYPITPPYTIFEKLKNVVYTVGMRLFRTHYYSV
;
A
#
# COMPACT_ATOMS: atom_id res chain seq x y z
N MET A 1 -10.67 -9.40 58.83
CA MET A 1 -9.66 -9.24 57.77
C MET A 1 -10.40 -9.03 56.46
N LEU A 2 -10.48 -7.78 56.01
CA LEU A 2 -11.20 -7.41 54.79
C LEU A 2 -10.19 -7.42 53.63
N THR A 3 -10.24 -8.46 52.82
CA THR A 3 -9.39 -8.58 51.63
C THR A 3 -9.90 -7.59 50.58
N PHE A 4 -9.22 -6.45 50.43
CA PHE A 4 -9.45 -5.54 49.32
C PHE A 4 -9.01 -6.22 48.02
N LEU A 5 -9.96 -6.83 47.31
CA LEU A 5 -9.83 -7.14 45.89
C LEU A 5 -9.80 -5.80 45.14
N VAL A 6 -8.60 -5.30 44.88
CA VAL A 6 -8.41 -4.17 43.97
C VAL A 6 -8.80 -4.67 42.58
N LEU A 7 -9.94 -4.18 42.08
CA LEU A 7 -10.38 -4.32 40.69
C LEU A 7 -9.40 -3.53 39.82
N PRO A 8 -8.55 -4.13 38.96
CA PRO A 8 -7.78 -3.37 37.99
C PRO A 8 -8.67 -3.18 36.77
N GLY A 9 -9.73 -2.38 36.92
CA GLY A 9 -10.64 -2.04 35.84
C GLY A 9 -11.11 -0.62 36.08
N LEU A 10 -10.51 0.34 35.36
CA LEU A 10 -10.93 1.74 35.10
C LEU A 10 -9.76 2.73 34.92
N LEU A 11 -8.55 2.27 34.63
CA LEU A 11 -7.66 3.01 33.75
C LEU A 11 -7.67 2.22 32.44
N GLY A 12 -8.32 2.74 31.41
CA GLY A 12 -8.19 2.17 30.09
C GLY A 12 -6.72 2.26 29.69
N SER A 13 -5.96 1.19 29.90
CA SER A 13 -4.71 0.98 29.20
C SER A 13 -5.11 0.90 27.73
N VAL A 14 -5.11 2.05 27.04
CA VAL A 14 -5.07 2.03 25.59
C VAL A 14 -3.78 1.29 25.29
N LEU A 15 -3.91 0.05 24.80
CA LEU A 15 -2.76 -0.73 24.38
C LEU A 15 -2.13 0.07 23.24
N SER A 16 -1.07 0.82 23.57
CA SER A 16 -0.25 1.52 22.61
C SER A 16 0.52 0.47 21.84
N ALA A 17 0.24 0.39 20.54
CA ALA A 17 0.93 -0.50 19.62
C ALA A 17 2.04 0.26 18.90
N ASP A 18 3.18 -0.39 18.67
CA ASP A 18 4.21 0.05 17.73
C ASP A 18 3.80 -0.39 16.31
N ILE A 19 3.41 0.56 15.46
CA ILE A 19 2.88 0.32 14.11
C ILE A 19 3.91 0.78 13.07
N LEU A 20 4.24 -0.10 12.13
CA LEU A 20 4.98 0.27 10.93
C LEU A 20 4.00 0.42 9.75
N ALA A 21 3.83 1.64 9.28
CA ALA A 21 3.07 1.95 8.08
C ALA A 21 4.01 2.14 6.88
N ILE A 22 3.76 1.40 5.80
CA ILE A 22 4.59 1.36 4.61
C ILE A 22 3.77 1.91 3.44
N PHE A 23 3.99 3.19 3.13
CA PHE A 23 3.31 3.93 2.06
C PHE A 23 4.34 4.46 1.05
N PRO A 24 4.92 3.55 0.25
CA PRO A 24 6.13 3.81 -0.53
C PRO A 24 5.82 4.42 -1.90
N HIS A 25 4.55 4.70 -2.25
CA HIS A 25 4.23 5.26 -3.54
C HIS A 25 4.61 6.75 -3.60
N ALA A 26 5.37 7.15 -4.62
CA ALA A 26 5.85 8.52 -4.78
C ALA A 26 4.77 9.52 -5.25
N GLY A 27 3.56 9.06 -5.60
CA GLY A 27 2.43 9.91 -5.97
C GLY A 27 1.70 10.51 -4.76
N LYS A 28 1.53 11.84 -4.71
CA LYS A 28 0.97 12.54 -3.53
C LYS A 28 -0.44 12.05 -3.17
N SER A 29 -1.25 11.76 -4.19
CA SER A 29 -2.62 11.26 -4.02
C SER A 29 -2.69 9.95 -3.24
N HIS A 30 -1.65 9.11 -3.29
CA HIS A 30 -1.62 7.86 -2.53
C HIS A 30 -1.40 8.15 -1.05
N TYR A 31 -0.44 9.01 -0.73
CA TYR A 31 -0.15 9.38 0.66
C TYR A 31 -1.26 10.23 1.28
N ASP A 32 -1.94 11.10 0.52
CA ASP A 32 -3.10 11.86 0.99
C ASP A 32 -4.22 10.96 1.56
N VAL A 33 -4.37 9.73 1.06
CA VAL A 33 -5.35 8.77 1.56
C VAL A 33 -4.93 8.22 2.94
N PHE A 34 -3.63 7.99 3.15
CA PHE A 34 -3.13 7.27 4.32
C PHE A 34 -2.57 8.17 5.43
N GLU A 35 -2.15 9.39 5.10
CA GLU A 35 -1.62 10.36 6.06
C GLU A 35 -2.60 10.60 7.23
N PRO A 36 -3.92 10.84 7.00
CA PRO A 36 -4.87 11.00 8.10
C PRO A 36 -4.97 9.76 9.00
N LEU A 37 -4.85 8.55 8.44
CA LEU A 37 -4.88 7.31 9.22
C LEU A 37 -3.69 7.23 10.17
N GLY A 38 -2.47 7.48 9.68
CA GLY A 38 -1.27 7.45 10.50
C GLY A 38 -1.28 8.51 11.60
N LEU A 39 -1.71 9.74 11.28
CA LEU A 39 -1.82 10.83 12.23
C LEU A 39 -2.86 10.53 13.33
N GLU A 40 -4.00 9.96 12.96
CA GLU A 40 -5.06 9.66 13.91
C GLU A 40 -4.73 8.45 14.81
N LEU A 41 -3.99 7.46 14.30
CA LEU A 41 -3.42 6.39 15.13
C LEU A 41 -2.43 6.96 16.15
N ALA A 42 -1.55 7.88 15.75
CA ALA A 42 -0.61 8.54 16.64
C ALA A 42 -1.32 9.39 17.71
N ALA A 43 -2.36 10.13 17.32
CA ALA A 43 -3.20 10.93 18.22
C ALA A 43 -3.93 10.07 19.28
N ARG A 44 -4.24 8.82 18.95
CA ARG A 44 -4.83 7.83 19.88
C ARG A 44 -3.80 7.14 20.77
N GLY A 45 -2.53 7.50 20.67
CA GLY A 45 -1.47 7.02 21.55
C GLY A 45 -0.66 5.84 21.00
N HIS A 46 -0.86 5.43 19.74
CA HIS A 46 0.01 4.43 19.09
C HIS A 46 1.34 5.06 18.67
N GLN A 47 2.42 4.28 18.71
CA GLN A 47 3.72 4.67 18.17
C GLN A 47 3.75 4.34 16.68
N VAL A 48 3.59 5.33 15.81
CA VAL A 48 3.48 5.13 14.36
C VAL A 48 4.80 5.50 13.69
N THR A 49 5.42 4.54 13.02
CA THR A 49 6.57 4.78 12.13
C THR A 49 6.09 4.66 10.69
N VAL A 50 6.28 5.69 9.86
CA VAL A 50 5.75 5.75 8.49
C VAL A 50 6.87 5.88 7.47
N ILE A 51 7.01 4.91 6.57
CA ILE A 51 7.87 5.02 5.39
C ILE A 51 7.09 5.74 4.28
N ASN A 52 7.54 6.94 3.88
CA ASN A 52 6.82 7.76 2.89
C ASN A 52 7.71 8.82 2.21
N PHE A 53 7.21 9.43 1.14
CA PHE A 53 7.87 10.51 0.37
C PHE A 53 7.52 11.94 0.84
N TYR A 54 6.63 12.08 1.82
CA TYR A 54 5.99 13.33 2.21
C TYR A 54 6.02 13.51 3.74
N PRO A 55 7.22 13.65 4.33
CA PRO A 55 7.37 13.71 5.78
C PRO A 55 6.65 14.93 6.36
N GLN A 56 6.24 14.83 7.62
CA GLN A 56 5.59 15.92 8.33
C GLN A 56 6.49 17.16 8.39
N LYS A 57 5.94 18.33 8.05
CA LYS A 57 6.68 19.60 8.12
C LYS A 57 6.94 20.04 9.55
N THR A 58 6.06 19.64 10.46
CA THR A 58 6.14 19.92 11.88
C THR A 58 6.14 18.59 12.64
N PRO A 59 6.99 18.41 13.67
CA PRO A 59 6.99 17.19 14.46
C PRO A 59 5.60 16.89 15.05
N VAL A 60 5.17 15.64 14.93
CA VAL A 60 3.91 15.13 15.49
C VAL A 60 4.25 14.11 16.57
N ALA A 61 3.62 14.23 17.74
CA ALA A 61 3.84 13.29 18.83
C ALA A 61 3.49 11.86 18.41
N ASN A 62 4.30 10.90 18.82
CA ASN A 62 4.14 9.46 18.51
C ASN A 62 4.17 9.11 17.02
N PHE A 63 4.63 10.02 16.15
CA PHE A 63 4.70 9.82 14.71
C PHE A 63 6.14 10.04 14.22
N THR A 64 6.72 9.00 13.60
CA THR A 64 8.08 9.02 13.07
C THR A 64 8.07 8.83 11.56
N ASP A 65 8.58 9.82 10.81
CA ASP A 65 8.79 9.67 9.38
C ASP A 65 10.12 8.98 9.05
N ILE A 66 10.05 7.92 8.27
CA ILE A 66 11.18 7.39 7.51
C ILE A 66 11.08 7.97 6.11
N SER A 67 11.73 9.11 5.93
CA SER A 67 11.64 9.90 4.70
C SER A 67 12.36 9.23 3.53
N LEU A 68 11.62 9.03 2.44
CA LEU A 68 12.08 8.58 1.14
C LEU A 68 12.42 9.75 0.20
N VAL A 69 12.37 10.98 0.68
CA VAL A 69 12.73 12.15 -0.15
C VAL A 69 14.15 11.97 -0.69
N GLY A 70 14.29 12.06 -2.02
CA GLY A 70 15.56 11.91 -2.72
C GLY A 70 15.91 10.47 -3.13
N THR A 71 15.12 9.45 -2.76
CA THR A 71 15.32 8.10 -3.31
C THR A 71 14.78 7.96 -4.73
N LEU A 72 13.65 8.63 -5.01
CA LEU A 72 13.02 8.73 -6.31
C LEU A 72 12.41 10.13 -6.51
N PRO A 73 12.18 10.56 -7.77
CA PRO A 73 11.40 11.74 -8.06
C PRO A 73 10.00 11.65 -7.47
N ILE A 74 9.58 12.69 -6.76
CA ILE A 74 8.24 12.81 -6.19
C ILE A 74 7.26 13.16 -7.32
N PHE A 75 6.11 12.47 -7.37
CA PHE A 75 5.09 12.70 -8.38
C PHE A 75 3.95 13.56 -7.82
N ILE A 76 4.04 14.88 -8.01
CA ILE A 76 2.94 15.84 -7.81
C ILE A 76 2.52 16.33 -9.19
N ASN A 77 1.29 16.02 -9.64
CA ASN A 77 0.79 16.36 -10.99
C ASN A 77 1.71 15.91 -12.13
N ALA A 78 2.53 14.89 -11.91
CA ALA A 78 3.62 14.52 -12.80
C ALA A 78 3.22 13.60 -13.96
N LEU A 79 1.96 13.17 -14.00
CA LEU A 79 1.36 12.47 -15.14
C LEU A 79 0.26 13.34 -15.73
N PRO A 80 0.58 14.26 -16.64
CA PRO A 80 -0.44 15.01 -17.38
C PRO A 80 -1.36 14.04 -18.12
N LEU A 81 -2.66 14.32 -18.11
CA LEU A 81 -3.68 13.45 -18.72
C LEU A 81 -3.43 13.24 -20.22
N GLU A 82 -2.72 14.15 -20.86
CA GLU A 82 -2.27 14.09 -22.24
C GLU A 82 -1.40 12.85 -22.52
N TYR A 83 -0.58 12.43 -21.55
CA TYR A 83 0.25 11.22 -21.67
C TYR A 83 -0.59 9.93 -21.61
N LEU A 84 -1.79 10.00 -21.04
CA LEU A 84 -2.73 8.88 -20.98
C LEU A 84 -3.64 8.85 -22.22
N LYS A 85 -3.74 9.94 -22.98
CA LYS A 85 -4.60 10.03 -24.15
C LYS A 85 -4.08 9.12 -25.28
N GLY A 86 -4.91 8.17 -25.70
CA GLY A 86 -4.53 7.19 -26.73
C GLY A 86 -3.64 6.05 -26.22
N SER A 87 -3.37 5.98 -24.92
CA SER A 87 -2.68 4.85 -24.32
C SER A 87 -3.52 3.57 -24.39
N THR A 88 -2.84 2.42 -24.46
CA THR A 88 -3.51 1.11 -24.47
C THR A 88 -3.56 0.52 -23.06
N PRO A 89 -4.55 -0.35 -22.76
CA PRO A 89 -4.61 -1.06 -21.48
C PRO A 89 -3.30 -1.76 -21.12
N THR A 90 -2.65 -2.38 -22.11
CA THR A 90 -1.38 -3.07 -21.94
C THR A 90 -0.26 -2.10 -21.57
N PHE A 91 -0.18 -0.95 -22.25
CA PHE A 91 0.83 0.07 -21.95
C PHE A 91 0.68 0.61 -20.53
N ILE A 92 -0.54 0.97 -20.10
CA ILE A 92 -0.79 1.47 -18.74
C ILE A 92 -0.40 0.40 -17.72
N PHE A 93 -0.76 -0.86 -17.97
CA PHE A 93 -0.42 -1.98 -17.10
C PHE A 93 1.10 -2.17 -16.95
N THR A 94 1.85 -2.18 -18.06
CA THR A 94 3.31 -2.34 -18.00
C THR A 94 3.98 -1.12 -17.37
N PHE A 95 3.53 0.09 -17.69
CA PHE A 95 4.04 1.33 -17.11
C PHE A 95 3.87 1.36 -15.58
N ILE A 96 2.68 1.03 -15.07
CA ILE A 96 2.43 0.95 -13.62
C ILE A 96 3.25 -0.17 -12.98
N GLY A 97 3.42 -1.31 -13.67
CA GLY A 97 4.25 -2.42 -13.20
C GLY A 97 5.73 -2.04 -13.05
N GLU A 98 6.31 -1.41 -14.08
CA GLU A 98 7.70 -0.93 -14.09
C GLU A 98 7.93 0.15 -13.03
N LEU A 99 6.98 1.09 -12.88
CA LEU A 99 7.02 2.07 -11.80
C LEU A 99 7.09 1.37 -10.43
N GLY A 100 6.30 0.31 -10.25
CA GLY A 100 6.28 -0.47 -9.03
C GLY A 100 7.62 -1.14 -8.73
N LEU A 101 8.27 -1.73 -9.74
CA LEU A 101 9.61 -2.33 -9.61
C LEU A 101 10.68 -1.30 -9.28
N ASN A 102 10.64 -0.12 -9.91
CA ASN A 102 11.59 0.96 -9.62
C ASN A 102 11.44 1.46 -8.17
N VAL A 103 10.20 1.58 -7.68
CA VAL A 103 9.93 1.88 -6.26
C VAL A 103 10.48 0.80 -5.35
N CYS A 104 10.25 -0.47 -5.68
CA CYS A 104 10.78 -1.59 -4.90
C CYS A 104 12.31 -1.53 -4.78
N ASP A 105 13.01 -1.41 -5.92
CA ASP A 105 14.47 -1.38 -5.95
C ASP A 105 15.02 -0.18 -5.18
N ALA A 106 14.56 1.03 -5.49
CA ALA A 106 15.09 2.25 -4.89
C ALA A 106 14.83 2.34 -3.37
N VAL A 107 13.65 1.93 -2.92
CA VAL A 107 13.26 2.06 -1.52
C VAL A 107 13.86 0.95 -0.66
N LEU A 108 13.81 -0.33 -1.08
CA LEU A 108 14.41 -1.42 -0.33
C LEU A 108 15.94 -1.30 -0.28
N ASN A 109 16.57 -0.70 -1.30
CA ASN A 109 18.00 -0.41 -1.27
C ASN A 109 18.39 0.87 -0.54
N SER A 110 17.42 1.69 -0.14
CA SER A 110 17.69 2.97 0.53
C SER A 110 18.39 2.77 1.90
N PRO A 111 19.33 3.65 2.28
CA PRO A 111 19.94 3.63 3.60
C PRO A 111 18.91 3.69 4.74
N GLN A 112 17.82 4.41 4.55
CA GLN A 112 16.76 4.60 5.54
C GLN A 112 16.06 3.28 5.88
N VAL A 113 15.65 2.53 4.85
CA VAL A 113 14.99 1.23 5.04
C VAL A 113 15.97 0.18 5.54
N LYS A 114 17.20 0.16 5.01
CA LYS A 114 18.27 -0.72 5.52
C LYS A 114 18.57 -0.47 6.99
N SER A 115 18.59 0.80 7.41
CA SER A 115 18.78 1.18 8.81
C SER A 115 17.61 0.76 9.69
N LEU A 116 16.37 0.83 9.20
CA LEU A 116 15.21 0.33 9.94
C LEU A 116 15.33 -1.17 10.19
N ILE A 117 15.62 -1.94 9.14
CA ILE A 117 15.77 -3.40 9.19
C ILE A 117 16.89 -3.80 10.16
N SER A 118 18.02 -3.08 10.16
CA SER A 118 19.17 -3.37 11.03
C SER A 118 19.04 -2.81 12.44
N SER A 119 18.09 -1.93 12.72
CA SER A 119 17.92 -1.27 14.03
C SER A 119 17.55 -2.22 15.17
N GLY A 120 17.04 -3.42 14.85
CA GLY A 120 16.47 -4.34 15.83
C GLY A 120 15.09 -3.91 16.36
N LYS A 121 14.51 -2.81 15.84
CA LYS A 121 13.17 -2.34 16.21
C LYS A 121 12.13 -3.43 15.97
N LYS A 122 11.19 -3.54 16.90
CA LYS A 122 10.04 -4.45 16.82
C LYS A 122 8.77 -3.63 16.61
N PHE A 123 7.79 -4.26 15.99
CA PHE A 123 6.48 -3.71 15.70
C PHE A 123 5.44 -4.74 16.08
N ASP A 124 4.25 -4.29 16.48
CA ASP A 124 3.10 -5.14 16.79
C ASP A 124 2.21 -5.36 15.57
N LEU A 125 2.23 -4.40 14.62
CA LEU A 125 1.38 -4.37 13.44
C LEU A 125 2.09 -3.69 12.27
N LEU A 126 1.94 -4.26 11.07
CA LEU A 126 2.29 -3.59 9.82
C LEU A 126 1.04 -3.13 9.07
N ILE A 127 1.09 -1.94 8.48
CA ILE A 127 0.07 -1.46 7.53
C ILE A 127 0.78 -1.21 6.21
N VAL A 128 0.34 -1.87 5.15
CA VAL A 128 1.04 -1.86 3.86
C VAL A 128 0.09 -1.38 2.76
N GLU A 129 0.56 -0.44 1.94
CA GLU A 129 -0.15 -0.09 0.72
C GLU A 129 -0.10 -1.23 -0.30
N LEU A 130 -1.28 -1.69 -0.74
CA LEU A 130 -1.48 -2.62 -1.83
C LEU A 130 -1.81 -1.86 -3.12
N PHE A 131 -0.79 -1.66 -3.94
CA PHE A 131 -0.91 -1.08 -5.27
C PHE A 131 0.00 -1.78 -6.29
N ASN A 132 1.10 -1.17 -6.73
CA ASN A 132 1.96 -1.70 -7.77
C ASN A 132 3.31 -2.24 -7.25
N SER A 133 3.61 -2.11 -5.96
CA SER A 133 4.88 -2.50 -5.35
C SER A 133 4.70 -3.57 -4.26
N ASP A 134 4.45 -4.82 -4.67
CA ASP A 134 4.19 -5.93 -3.74
C ASP A 134 5.41 -6.34 -2.89
N CYS A 135 6.62 -5.94 -3.30
CA CYS A 135 7.87 -6.27 -2.63
C CYS A 135 7.91 -5.88 -1.14
N PHE A 136 7.12 -4.89 -0.70
CA PHE A 136 7.06 -4.50 0.71
C PHE A 136 6.34 -5.51 1.60
N LEU A 137 5.61 -6.47 1.01
CA LEU A 137 5.12 -7.64 1.74
C LEU A 137 6.29 -8.50 2.26
N SER A 138 7.49 -8.44 1.67
CA SER A 138 8.67 -9.08 2.25
C SER A 138 9.05 -8.53 3.64
N LEU A 139 8.70 -7.27 3.93
CA LEU A 139 8.89 -6.70 5.27
C LEU A 139 7.90 -7.29 6.28
N VAL A 140 6.70 -7.68 5.83
CA VAL A 140 5.74 -8.43 6.67
C VAL A 140 6.37 -9.74 7.13
N ASP A 141 6.93 -10.50 6.18
CA ASP A 141 7.61 -11.76 6.49
C ASP A 141 8.84 -11.55 7.39
N PHE A 142 9.61 -10.48 7.15
CA PHE A 142 10.80 -10.14 7.95
C PHE A 142 10.45 -9.80 9.42
N PHE A 143 9.42 -8.97 9.64
CA PHE A 143 9.02 -8.60 11.00
C PHE A 143 8.18 -9.68 11.68
N GLY A 144 7.50 -10.54 10.92
CA GLY A 144 6.79 -11.72 11.42
C GLY A 144 5.57 -11.38 12.27
N VAL A 145 4.91 -10.26 11.99
CA VAL A 145 3.74 -9.77 12.76
C VAL A 145 2.50 -9.63 11.88
N PRO A 146 1.29 -9.54 12.47
CA PRO A 146 0.08 -9.31 11.70
C PRO A 146 0.20 -8.06 10.82
N HIS A 147 -0.47 -8.09 9.66
CA HIS A 147 -0.49 -6.95 8.75
C HIS A 147 -1.89 -6.63 8.24
N ILE A 148 -2.09 -5.36 7.89
CA ILE A 148 -3.28 -4.86 7.21
C ILE A 148 -2.85 -4.32 5.85
N GLY A 149 -3.39 -4.87 4.78
CA GLY A 149 -3.24 -4.33 3.43
C GLY A 149 -4.31 -3.29 3.13
N LEU A 150 -3.92 -2.09 2.71
CA LEU A 150 -4.83 -1.01 2.32
C LEU A 150 -4.57 -0.57 0.89
N SER A 151 -5.62 -0.25 0.13
CA SER A 151 -5.45 0.31 -1.21
C SER A 151 -5.94 1.76 -1.25
N SER A 152 -5.14 2.63 -1.86
CA SER A 152 -5.44 4.04 -2.11
C SER A 152 -6.31 4.24 -3.36
N SER A 153 -6.60 3.16 -4.08
CA SER A 153 -7.33 3.17 -5.34
C SER A 153 -8.19 1.91 -5.49
N MET A 154 -8.77 1.71 -6.67
CA MET A 154 -9.40 0.43 -7.00
C MET A 154 -8.36 -0.69 -6.98
N LEU A 155 -8.75 -1.85 -6.44
CA LEU A 155 -7.87 -3.01 -6.41
C LEU A 155 -7.43 -3.41 -7.82
N LEU A 156 -6.12 -3.55 -8.00
CA LEU A 156 -5.56 -4.09 -9.24
C LEU A 156 -6.01 -5.56 -9.40
N PRO A 157 -6.12 -6.06 -10.64
CA PRO A 157 -6.66 -7.39 -10.90
C PRO A 157 -6.03 -8.53 -10.09
N HIS A 158 -4.75 -8.45 -9.75
CA HIS A 158 -4.04 -9.50 -9.01
C HIS A 158 -4.26 -9.47 -7.49
N HIS A 159 -4.88 -8.43 -6.93
CA HIS A 159 -5.15 -8.33 -5.49
C HIS A 159 -6.39 -9.11 -5.05
N ASN A 160 -7.44 -9.13 -5.87
CA ASN A 160 -8.70 -9.81 -5.52
C ASN A 160 -8.52 -11.26 -5.03
N PRO A 161 -7.76 -12.15 -5.72
CA PRO A 161 -7.57 -13.51 -5.24
C PRO A 161 -6.80 -13.60 -3.91
N ARG A 162 -5.91 -12.64 -3.62
CA ARG A 162 -5.16 -12.59 -2.34
C ARG A 162 -6.05 -12.24 -1.15
N LEU A 163 -7.09 -11.44 -1.39
CA LEU A 163 -8.04 -10.97 -0.38
C LEU A 163 -9.29 -11.86 -0.27
N GLY A 164 -9.40 -12.91 -1.09
CA GLY A 164 -10.60 -13.74 -1.17
C GLY A 164 -11.80 -13.03 -1.79
N ASN A 165 -11.58 -11.93 -2.51
CA ASN A 165 -12.66 -11.22 -3.19
C ASN A 165 -13.16 -12.02 -4.40
N PRO A 166 -14.48 -12.20 -4.56
CA PRO A 166 -15.03 -12.90 -5.70
C PRO A 166 -14.79 -12.10 -6.99
N ASP A 167 -13.93 -12.63 -7.86
CA ASP A 167 -13.74 -12.09 -9.20
C ASP A 167 -14.79 -12.63 -10.15
N SER A 168 -15.85 -11.87 -10.36
CA SER A 168 -16.67 -12.10 -11.55
C SER A 168 -16.09 -11.35 -12.73
N PHE A 169 -15.31 -12.05 -13.54
CA PHE A 169 -14.76 -11.51 -14.79
C PHE A 169 -15.83 -10.99 -15.78
N SER A 170 -17.10 -11.35 -15.56
CA SER A 170 -18.23 -10.99 -16.42
C SER A 170 -18.84 -9.60 -16.14
N TYR A 171 -18.57 -9.01 -14.97
CA TYR A 171 -19.07 -7.69 -14.59
C TYR A 171 -18.10 -6.84 -13.77
N THR A 172 -17.08 -7.44 -13.14
CA THR A 172 -16.01 -6.70 -12.45
C THR A 172 -15.07 -6.12 -13.49
N ASN A 173 -14.96 -4.80 -13.49
CA ASN A 173 -14.19 -4.08 -14.49
C ASN A 173 -12.69 -4.21 -14.23
N ASN A 174 -11.91 -4.57 -15.24
CA ASN A 174 -10.46 -4.43 -15.17
C ASN A 174 -10.13 -2.93 -15.13
N VAL A 175 -9.41 -2.48 -14.09
CA VAL A 175 -9.04 -1.07 -13.92
C VAL A 175 -8.27 -0.50 -15.12
N PHE A 176 -7.55 -1.34 -15.86
CA PHE A 176 -6.81 -0.95 -17.06
C PHE A 176 -7.65 -0.97 -18.34
N TYR A 177 -8.82 -1.64 -18.30
CA TYR A 177 -9.75 -1.72 -19.42
C TYR A 177 -11.18 -1.42 -18.94
N PRO A 178 -11.47 -0.16 -18.56
CA PRO A 178 -12.78 0.19 -18.06
C PRO A 178 -13.85 0.06 -19.15
N ILE A 179 -14.65 -0.99 -19.10
CA ILE A 179 -15.86 -1.14 -19.93
C ILE A 179 -17.05 -0.39 -19.28
N THR A 180 -17.87 0.28 -20.09
CA THR A 180 -19.07 0.99 -19.62
C THR A 180 -20.34 0.21 -19.97
N PRO A 181 -21.34 0.10 -19.06
CA PRO A 181 -22.62 -0.51 -19.40
C PRO A 181 -23.38 0.27 -20.49
N PRO A 182 -24.21 -0.41 -21.30
CA PRO A 182 -24.50 -1.85 -21.30
C PRO A 182 -23.42 -2.69 -21.98
N TYR A 183 -23.07 -3.84 -21.38
CA TYR A 183 -22.00 -4.72 -21.87
C TYR A 183 -22.47 -5.72 -22.92
N THR A 184 -21.77 -5.79 -24.05
CA THR A 184 -21.89 -6.88 -25.02
C THR A 184 -21.15 -8.15 -24.53
N ILE A 185 -21.54 -9.33 -25.03
CA ILE A 185 -20.84 -10.60 -24.73
C ILE A 185 -19.36 -10.52 -25.12
N PHE A 186 -19.05 -9.82 -26.23
CA PHE A 186 -17.68 -9.69 -26.72
C PHE A 186 -16.82 -8.78 -25.84
N GLU A 187 -17.39 -7.71 -25.25
CA GLU A 187 -16.70 -6.87 -24.27
C GLU A 187 -16.42 -7.61 -22.97
N LYS A 188 -17.38 -8.41 -22.49
CA LYS A 188 -17.17 -9.29 -21.33
C LYS A 188 -16.04 -10.29 -21.59
N LEU A 189 -16.02 -10.91 -22.76
CA LEU A 189 -14.94 -11.84 -23.14
C LEU A 189 -13.58 -11.13 -23.18
N LYS A 190 -13.50 -9.91 -23.75
CA LYS A 190 -12.27 -9.11 -23.74
C LYS A 190 -11.82 -8.77 -22.32
N ASN A 191 -12.73 -8.37 -21.44
CA ASN A 191 -12.42 -8.09 -20.04
C ASN A 191 -11.83 -9.33 -19.33
N VAL A 192 -12.40 -10.52 -19.57
CA VAL A 192 -11.86 -11.79 -19.05
C VAL A 192 -10.42 -12.01 -19.55
N VAL A 193 -10.20 -11.91 -20.86
CA VAL A 193 -8.88 -12.14 -21.49
C VAL A 193 -7.84 -11.18 -20.94
N TYR A 194 -8.13 -9.87 -20.89
CA TYR A 194 -7.21 -8.89 -20.32
C TYR A 194 -6.94 -9.14 -18.84
N THR A 195 -7.98 -9.44 -18.05
CA THR A 195 -7.85 -9.66 -16.62
C THR A 195 -6.98 -10.88 -16.31
N VAL A 196 -7.25 -12.03 -16.95
CA VAL A 196 -6.47 -13.25 -16.76
C VAL A 196 -5.04 -13.07 -17.30
N GLY A 197 -4.89 -12.49 -18.49
CA GLY A 197 -3.58 -12.23 -19.09
C GLY A 197 -2.70 -11.33 -18.22
N MET A 198 -3.24 -10.21 -17.74
CA MET A 198 -2.51 -9.28 -16.85
C MET A 198 -2.15 -9.93 -15.51
N ARG A 199 -3.00 -10.79 -14.95
CA ARG A 199 -2.67 -11.55 -13.72
C ARG A 199 -1.53 -12.51 -13.92
N LEU A 200 -1.59 -13.32 -14.98
CA LEU A 200 -0.53 -14.26 -15.30
C LEU A 200 0.78 -13.51 -15.55
N PHE A 201 0.73 -12.43 -16.32
CA PHE A 201 1.90 -11.58 -16.55
C PHE A 201 2.46 -11.03 -15.24
N ARG A 202 1.62 -10.44 -14.39
CA ARG A 202 2.04 -9.93 -13.07
C ARG A 202 2.67 -11.03 -12.22
N THR A 203 2.09 -12.22 -12.20
CA THR A 203 2.58 -13.36 -11.40
C THR A 203 3.95 -13.84 -11.86
N HIS A 204 4.21 -13.84 -13.18
CA HIS A 204 5.46 -14.37 -13.73
C HIS A 204 6.59 -13.32 -13.88
N TYR A 205 6.25 -12.03 -13.99
CA TYR A 205 7.23 -10.97 -14.30
C TYR A 205 7.39 -9.89 -13.21
N TYR A 206 6.37 -9.65 -12.39
CA TYR A 206 6.36 -8.54 -11.42
C TYR A 206 6.17 -8.98 -9.97
N SER A 207 5.72 -10.21 -9.74
CA SER A 207 5.61 -10.78 -8.41
C SER A 207 6.96 -11.37 -8.06
N VAL A 208 7.55 -10.88 -6.97
CA VAL A 208 8.77 -11.39 -6.36
C VAL A 208 8.38 -12.40 -5.29
#